data_AF-A0A9E4W1F5-F1
#
_entry.id   AF-A0A9E4W1F5-F1
#
_cell.length_a   1.000
_cell.length_b   1.000
_cell.length_c   1.000
_cell.angle_alpha   90.00
_cell.angle_beta   90.00
_cell.angle_gamma   90.00
#
_symmetry.space_group_name_H-M   'P 1'
#
loop_
_entity.id
_entity.type
_entity.pdbx_description
1 polymer ?
#
loop_
_entity_poly.entity_id
_entity_poly.type
_entity_poly.pdbx_seq_one_letter_code
_entity_poly.pdbx_strand_id
1 'polypeptide(L)'
;MTSAETRSESLTAARSLTDIARQLADSAVASAARLTNGGKEIDAHQAHVSRLAQIATEAQAAAELTAYAESRADAGQADDLLDEQALIFAAEALHKARNAVEADPDTFAVGDAVTTTLAADEARNLIRNGLSVTRIAAVGRRVIDARGAFTAVLDDEIANMTRDHAREFARSEVAPIAQEMHRQDHLFPEDLIAKMAAIGLFGSSIPESYGGTEMGLLTMVVLTEELSTISLVAGSLITRSEILTRALLAGG
;
A
#
# COMPACT_ATOMS: atom_id res chain seq x y z
N MET A 1 -26.37 -21.32 -6.28
CA MET A 1 -26.83 -20.03 -5.75
C MET A 1 -26.14 -19.82 -4.42
N THR A 2 -24.92 -19.29 -4.46
CA THR A 2 -24.24 -18.80 -3.27
C THR A 2 -24.99 -17.55 -2.81
N SER A 3 -25.52 -17.60 -1.60
CA SER A 3 -26.07 -16.43 -0.92
C SER A 3 -24.96 -15.39 -0.86
N ALA A 4 -25.14 -14.23 -1.51
CA ALA A 4 -24.29 -13.09 -1.24
C ALA A 4 -24.46 -12.77 0.25
N GLU A 5 -23.46 -13.11 1.06
CA GLU A 5 -23.41 -12.64 2.44
C GLU A 5 -23.49 -11.11 2.39
N THR A 6 -24.43 -10.54 3.13
CA THR A 6 -24.57 -9.09 3.23
C THR A 6 -23.23 -8.53 3.72
N ARG A 7 -22.56 -7.73 2.89
CA ARG A 7 -21.31 -7.05 3.24
C ARG A 7 -21.48 -6.30 4.56
N SER A 8 -20.42 -6.25 5.37
CA SER A 8 -20.46 -5.54 6.65
C SER A 8 -20.80 -4.05 6.44
N GLU A 9 -21.47 -3.44 7.42
CA GLU A 9 -21.78 -2.02 7.38
C GLU A 9 -20.51 -1.17 7.20
N SER A 10 -19.41 -1.59 7.84
CA SER A 10 -18.11 -0.93 7.73
C SER A 10 -17.58 -0.99 6.30
N LEU A 11 -17.66 -2.14 5.63
CA LEU A 11 -17.20 -2.31 4.26
C LEU A 11 -18.08 -1.56 3.24
N THR A 12 -19.39 -1.55 3.43
CA THR A 12 -20.30 -0.72 2.62
C THR A 12 -19.98 0.77 2.76
N ALA A 13 -19.75 1.25 3.99
CA ALA A 13 -19.36 2.64 4.23
C ALA A 13 -17.99 2.98 3.62
N ALA A 14 -17.01 2.06 3.71
CA ALA A 14 -15.69 2.21 3.08
C ALA A 14 -15.81 2.37 1.57
N ARG A 15 -16.64 1.55 0.90
CA ARG A 15 -16.92 1.66 -0.53
C ARG A 15 -17.48 3.03 -0.90
N SER A 16 -18.51 3.50 -0.20
CA SER A 16 -19.10 4.81 -0.46
C SER A 16 -18.10 5.95 -0.30
N LEU A 17 -17.26 5.92 0.74
CA LEU A 17 -16.22 6.93 0.98
C LEU A 17 -15.15 6.91 -0.13
N THR A 18 -14.70 5.72 -0.52
CA THR A 18 -13.74 5.53 -1.62
C THR A 18 -14.29 6.06 -2.95
N ASP A 19 -15.55 5.78 -3.27
CA ASP A 19 -16.15 6.22 -4.53
C ASP A 19 -16.18 7.76 -4.61
N ILE A 20 -16.53 8.43 -3.51
CA ILE A 20 -16.48 9.90 -3.42
C ILE A 20 -15.03 10.40 -3.53
N ALA A 21 -14.08 9.77 -2.83
CA ALA A 21 -12.68 10.17 -2.84
C ALA A 21 -12.07 10.06 -4.25
N ARG A 22 -12.38 8.98 -4.98
CA ARG A 22 -11.97 8.79 -6.38
C ARG A 22 -12.60 9.83 -7.30
N GLN A 23 -13.91 10.07 -7.18
CA GLN A 23 -14.59 11.08 -8.01
C GLN A 23 -13.98 12.48 -7.80
N LEU A 24 -13.63 12.83 -6.56
CA LEU A 24 -12.92 14.06 -6.24
C LEU A 24 -11.53 14.07 -6.89
N ALA A 25 -10.74 13.02 -6.66
CA ALA A 25 -9.38 12.92 -7.20
C ALA A 25 -9.37 13.02 -8.74
N ASP A 26 -10.24 12.29 -9.43
CA ASP A 26 -10.38 12.33 -10.89
C ASP A 26 -10.75 13.73 -11.39
N SER A 27 -11.68 14.40 -10.70
CA SER A 27 -12.07 15.77 -11.04
C SER A 27 -10.94 16.76 -10.84
N ALA A 28 -10.19 16.63 -9.75
CA ALA A 28 -9.04 17.46 -9.44
C ALA A 28 -7.87 17.22 -10.40
N VAL A 29 -7.62 15.97 -10.80
CA VAL A 29 -6.61 15.62 -11.82
C VAL A 29 -7.00 16.20 -13.17
N ALA A 30 -8.27 16.09 -13.57
CA ALA A 30 -8.74 16.71 -14.82
C ALA A 30 -8.60 18.24 -14.79
N SER A 31 -8.80 18.87 -13.64
CA SER A 31 -8.58 20.30 -13.44
C SER A 31 -7.11 20.69 -13.57
N ALA A 32 -6.23 20.00 -12.84
CA ALA A 32 -4.79 20.25 -12.90
C ALA A 32 -4.21 19.98 -14.30
N ALA A 33 -4.72 19.00 -15.03
CA ALA A 33 -4.32 18.75 -16.42
C ALA A 33 -4.66 19.95 -17.32
N ARG A 34 -5.80 20.63 -17.11
CA ARG A 34 -6.12 21.89 -17.83
C ARG A 34 -5.22 23.03 -17.39
N LEU A 35 -5.03 23.20 -16.08
CA LEU A 35 -4.20 24.25 -15.49
C LEU A 35 -2.75 24.19 -15.98
N THR A 36 -2.21 22.99 -16.16
CA THR A 36 -0.81 22.75 -16.53
C THR A 36 -0.58 22.55 -18.04
N ASN A 37 -1.57 22.87 -18.89
CA ASN A 37 -1.50 22.63 -20.34
C ASN A 37 -1.11 21.18 -20.69
N GLY A 38 -1.78 20.22 -20.05
CA GLY A 38 -1.50 18.78 -20.18
C GLY A 38 -0.16 18.36 -19.57
N GLY A 39 0.28 19.02 -18.50
CA GLY A 39 1.54 18.75 -17.81
C GLY A 39 2.77 19.50 -18.36
N LYS A 40 2.63 20.28 -19.43
CA LYS A 40 3.74 21.06 -20.00
C LYS A 40 4.22 22.18 -19.09
N GLU A 41 3.33 22.69 -18.24
CA GLU A 41 3.60 23.80 -17.31
C GLU A 41 3.56 23.33 -15.84
N ILE A 42 3.77 22.02 -15.59
CA ILE A 42 3.69 21.41 -14.26
C ILE A 42 4.62 22.10 -13.24
N ASP A 43 5.78 22.58 -13.69
CA ASP A 43 6.77 23.25 -12.84
C ASP A 43 6.27 24.60 -12.29
N ALA A 44 5.38 25.29 -13.01
CA ALA A 44 4.77 26.53 -12.51
C ALA A 44 3.71 26.28 -11.42
N HIS A 45 3.29 25.02 -11.25
CA HIS A 45 2.20 24.62 -10.36
C HIS A 45 2.60 23.51 -9.35
N GLN A 46 3.91 23.35 -9.07
CA GLN A 46 4.44 22.23 -8.27
C GLN A 46 3.74 22.06 -6.92
N ALA A 47 3.49 23.13 -6.18
CA ALA A 47 2.84 23.05 -4.87
C ALA A 47 1.40 22.53 -4.96
N HIS A 48 0.67 22.85 -6.03
CA HIS A 48 -0.68 22.33 -6.25
C HIS A 48 -0.64 20.88 -6.71
N VAL A 49 0.20 20.57 -7.70
CA VAL A 49 0.30 19.22 -8.27
C VAL A 49 0.84 18.21 -7.25
N SER A 50 1.73 18.61 -6.36
CA SER A 50 2.20 17.77 -5.25
C SER A 50 1.07 17.44 -4.26
N ARG A 51 0.24 18.43 -3.88
CA ARG A 51 -0.94 18.21 -3.03
C ARG A 51 -1.95 17.28 -3.71
N LEU A 52 -2.18 17.48 -5.01
CA LEU A 52 -3.04 16.61 -5.81
C LEU A 52 -2.51 15.18 -5.89
N ALA A 53 -1.20 14.99 -6.11
CA ALA A 53 -0.58 13.68 -6.17
C ALA A 53 -0.81 12.90 -4.87
N GLN A 54 -0.71 13.56 -3.71
CA GLN A 54 -1.01 12.95 -2.41
C GLN A 54 -2.49 12.52 -2.32
N ILE A 55 -3.43 13.40 -2.70
CA ILE A 55 -4.87 13.10 -2.66
C ILE A 55 -5.21 11.93 -3.58
N ALA A 56 -4.69 11.92 -4.81
CA ALA A 56 -4.91 10.85 -5.77
C ALA A 56 -4.32 9.52 -5.28
N THR A 57 -3.12 9.57 -4.66
CA THR A 57 -2.47 8.38 -4.08
C THR A 57 -3.29 7.81 -2.93
N GLU A 58 -3.76 8.64 -2.00
CA GLU A 58 -4.57 8.18 -0.86
C GLU A 58 -5.94 7.67 -1.31
N ALA A 59 -6.59 8.30 -2.29
CA ALA A 59 -7.84 7.81 -2.87
C ALA A 59 -7.67 6.45 -3.55
N GLN A 60 -6.58 6.25 -4.30
CA GLN A 60 -6.28 4.96 -4.91
C GLN A 60 -5.96 3.90 -3.85
N ALA A 61 -5.15 4.23 -2.85
CA ALA A 61 -4.82 3.29 -1.76
C ALA A 61 -6.08 2.87 -0.97
N ALA A 62 -7.02 3.80 -0.75
CA ALA A 62 -8.30 3.48 -0.11
C ALA A 62 -9.15 2.56 -0.98
N ALA A 63 -9.12 2.75 -2.29
CA ALA A 63 -9.79 1.89 -3.25
C ALA A 63 -9.22 0.46 -3.26
N GLU A 64 -7.89 0.32 -3.29
CA GLU A 64 -7.24 -0.98 -3.27
C GLU A 64 -7.49 -1.71 -1.95
N LEU A 65 -7.40 -1.02 -0.80
CA LEU A 65 -7.69 -1.63 0.51
C LEU A 65 -9.15 -2.08 0.63
N THR A 66 -10.08 -1.25 0.16
CA THR A 66 -11.53 -1.60 0.15
C THR A 66 -11.79 -2.77 -0.78
N ALA A 67 -11.21 -2.77 -1.98
CA ALA A 67 -11.35 -3.85 -2.96
C ALA A 67 -10.75 -5.16 -2.44
N TYR A 68 -9.61 -5.08 -1.74
CA TYR A 68 -9.02 -6.24 -1.10
C TYR A 68 -9.94 -6.81 -0.01
N ALA A 69 -10.49 -5.97 0.86
CA ALA A 69 -11.46 -6.37 1.89
C ALA A 69 -12.71 -7.04 1.28
N GLU A 70 -13.28 -6.47 0.23
CA GLU A 70 -14.40 -7.10 -0.50
C GLU A 70 -14.00 -8.42 -1.14
N SER A 71 -12.80 -8.54 -1.72
CA SER A 71 -12.33 -9.80 -2.29
C SER A 71 -12.25 -10.90 -1.22
N ARG A 72 -11.83 -10.54 0.01
CA ARG A 72 -11.79 -11.47 1.14
C ARG A 72 -13.19 -11.88 1.57
N ALA A 73 -14.10 -10.92 1.70
CA ALA A 73 -15.50 -11.18 2.04
C ALA A 73 -16.18 -12.09 0.98
N ASP A 74 -16.02 -11.77 -0.31
CA ASP A 74 -16.59 -12.55 -1.41
C ASP A 74 -16.02 -13.98 -1.49
N ALA A 75 -14.79 -14.20 -0.97
CA ALA A 75 -14.16 -15.51 -0.83
C ALA A 75 -14.57 -16.27 0.45
N GLY A 76 -15.48 -15.74 1.27
CA GLY A 76 -15.86 -16.32 2.57
C GLY A 76 -14.75 -16.21 3.63
N GLN A 77 -13.82 -15.28 3.43
CA GLN A 77 -12.68 -14.98 4.31
C GLN A 77 -12.82 -13.58 4.91
N ALA A 78 -14.05 -13.12 5.16
CA ALA A 78 -14.31 -11.81 5.76
C ALA A 78 -13.51 -11.62 7.05
N ASP A 79 -12.86 -10.46 7.20
CA ASP A 79 -12.12 -10.09 8.40
C ASP A 79 -12.60 -8.71 8.88
N ASP A 80 -13.29 -8.72 10.02
CA ASP A 80 -13.78 -7.50 10.66
C ASP A 80 -12.65 -6.47 10.87
N LEU A 81 -11.40 -6.88 11.12
CA LEU A 81 -10.30 -5.92 11.32
C LEU A 81 -10.01 -5.18 10.02
N LEU A 82 -9.98 -5.93 8.92
CA LEU A 82 -9.69 -5.41 7.59
C LEU A 82 -10.80 -4.47 7.12
N ASP A 83 -12.06 -4.82 7.34
CA ASP A 83 -13.22 -3.97 7.03
C ASP A 83 -13.18 -2.65 7.81
N GLU A 84 -12.84 -2.71 9.10
CA GLU A 84 -12.65 -1.54 9.95
C GLU A 84 -11.49 -0.65 9.50
N GLN A 85 -10.37 -1.26 9.11
CA GLN A 85 -9.21 -0.54 8.58
C GLN A 85 -9.52 0.12 7.24
N ALA A 86 -10.23 -0.57 6.34
CA ALA A 86 -10.68 -0.01 5.06
C ALA A 86 -11.59 1.21 5.27
N LEU A 87 -12.55 1.12 6.21
CA LEU A 87 -13.41 2.24 6.56
C LEU A 87 -12.62 3.43 7.13
N ILE A 88 -11.74 3.20 8.11
CA ILE A 88 -10.93 4.27 8.71
C ILE A 88 -10.09 4.95 7.64
N PHE A 89 -9.38 4.18 6.81
CA PHE A 89 -8.48 4.74 5.81
C PHE A 89 -9.24 5.49 4.70
N ALA A 90 -10.38 4.98 4.23
CA ALA A 90 -11.23 5.68 3.27
C ALA A 90 -11.79 6.99 3.85
N ALA A 91 -12.17 6.99 5.14
CA ALA A 91 -12.61 8.19 5.83
C ALA A 91 -11.49 9.23 5.98
N GLU A 92 -10.26 8.80 6.30
CA GLU A 92 -9.10 9.69 6.38
C GLU A 92 -8.76 10.31 5.02
N ALA A 93 -8.69 9.48 3.97
CA ALA A 93 -8.39 9.92 2.61
C ALA A 93 -9.42 10.96 2.12
N LEU A 94 -10.71 10.67 2.27
CA LEU A 94 -11.75 11.63 1.89
C LEU A 94 -11.73 12.89 2.76
N HIS A 95 -11.47 12.77 4.07
CA HIS A 95 -11.41 13.93 4.95
C HIS A 95 -10.28 14.88 4.56
N LYS A 96 -9.08 14.36 4.29
CA LYS A 96 -7.94 15.15 3.82
C LYS A 96 -8.21 15.80 2.47
N ALA A 97 -8.76 15.03 1.52
CA ALA A 97 -9.11 15.54 0.20
C ALA A 97 -10.15 16.66 0.27
N ARG A 98 -11.20 16.49 1.08
CA ARG A 98 -12.22 17.52 1.32
C ARG A 98 -11.62 18.79 1.91
N ASN A 99 -10.80 18.67 2.95
CA ASN A 99 -10.16 19.83 3.60
C ASN A 99 -9.24 20.58 2.61
N ALA A 100 -8.55 19.86 1.72
CA ALA A 100 -7.71 20.48 0.70
C ALA A 100 -8.52 21.27 -0.34
N VAL A 101 -9.63 20.72 -0.81
CA VAL A 101 -10.56 21.40 -1.73
C VAL A 101 -11.22 22.61 -1.04
N GLU A 102 -11.62 22.48 0.21
CA GLU A 102 -12.24 23.57 0.98
C GLU A 102 -11.28 24.74 1.21
N ALA A 103 -10.00 24.45 1.42
CA ALA A 103 -8.97 25.49 1.61
C ALA A 103 -8.60 26.25 0.34
N ASP A 104 -8.81 25.66 -0.84
CA ASP A 104 -8.36 26.21 -2.13
C ASP A 104 -9.28 25.78 -3.29
N PRO A 105 -10.57 26.18 -3.26
CA PRO A 105 -11.59 25.69 -4.18
C PRO A 105 -11.32 26.11 -5.63
N ASP A 106 -10.75 27.30 -5.85
CA ASP A 106 -10.46 27.82 -7.18
C ASP A 106 -9.31 27.08 -7.86
N THR A 107 -8.28 26.68 -7.11
CA THR A 107 -7.14 25.94 -7.69
C THR A 107 -7.52 24.48 -7.95
N PHE A 108 -8.24 23.83 -7.04
CA PHE A 108 -8.74 22.48 -7.27
C PHE A 108 -9.83 22.45 -8.36
N ALA A 109 -10.70 23.47 -8.40
CA ALA A 109 -11.79 23.65 -9.35
C ALA A 109 -12.55 22.35 -9.66
N VAL A 110 -12.88 21.60 -8.60
CA VAL A 110 -13.72 20.40 -8.72
C VAL A 110 -15.15 20.85 -9.04
N GLY A 111 -15.79 20.21 -10.01
CA GLY A 111 -17.10 20.66 -10.52
C GLY A 111 -18.22 20.61 -9.47
N ASP A 112 -19.31 21.34 -9.73
CA ASP A 112 -20.44 21.52 -8.80
C ASP A 112 -21.01 20.21 -8.23
N ALA A 113 -21.03 19.13 -9.01
CA ALA A 113 -21.49 17.82 -8.55
C ALA A 113 -20.62 17.24 -7.42
N VAL A 114 -19.29 17.35 -7.54
CA VAL A 114 -18.35 16.91 -6.50
C VAL A 114 -18.47 17.82 -5.29
N THR A 115 -18.49 19.12 -5.50
CA THR A 115 -18.67 20.11 -4.42
C THR A 115 -19.95 19.86 -3.62
N THR A 116 -21.06 19.57 -4.31
CA THR A 116 -22.35 19.24 -3.68
C THR A 116 -22.25 17.95 -2.87
N THR A 117 -21.61 16.91 -3.41
CA THR A 117 -21.42 15.62 -2.73
C THR A 117 -20.58 15.77 -1.46
N LEU A 118 -19.49 16.53 -1.53
CA LEU A 118 -18.63 16.80 -0.37
C LEU A 118 -19.33 17.64 0.71
N ALA A 119 -20.27 18.49 0.29
CA ALA A 119 -21.07 19.32 1.18
C ALA A 119 -22.31 18.59 1.74
N ALA A 120 -22.63 17.38 1.28
CA ALA A 120 -23.75 16.60 1.78
C ALA A 120 -23.49 16.08 3.20
N ASP A 121 -24.55 16.04 4.03
CA ASP A 121 -24.45 15.52 5.40
C ASP A 121 -24.09 14.04 5.43
N GLU A 122 -24.46 13.28 4.40
CA GLU A 122 -24.10 11.88 4.24
C GLU A 122 -22.57 11.68 4.23
N ALA A 123 -21.84 12.40 3.38
CA ALA A 123 -20.38 12.32 3.32
C ALA A 123 -19.74 12.73 4.66
N ARG A 124 -20.26 13.78 5.31
CA ARG A 124 -19.76 14.21 6.64
C ARG A 124 -20.01 13.15 7.71
N ASN A 125 -21.17 12.52 7.69
CA ASN A 125 -21.54 11.49 8.66
C ASN A 125 -20.71 10.21 8.48
N LEU A 126 -20.47 9.79 7.23
CA LEU A 126 -19.58 8.66 6.93
C LEU A 126 -18.15 8.92 7.42
N ILE A 127 -17.59 10.10 7.14
CA ILE A 127 -16.26 10.49 7.65
C ILE A 127 -16.24 10.46 9.18
N ARG A 128 -17.24 11.05 9.84
CA ARG A 128 -17.33 11.08 11.31
C ARG A 128 -17.42 9.67 11.90
N ASN A 129 -18.17 8.77 11.25
CA ASN A 129 -18.30 7.39 11.68
C ASN A 129 -16.97 6.62 11.55
N GLY A 130 -16.27 6.77 10.42
CA GLY A 130 -14.98 6.12 10.19
C GLY A 130 -13.88 6.65 11.13
N LEU A 131 -13.83 7.97 11.35
CA LEU A 131 -12.83 8.62 12.21
C LEU A 131 -13.22 8.68 13.69
N SER A 132 -14.19 7.88 14.12
CA SER A 132 -14.60 7.81 15.52
C SER A 132 -13.43 7.31 16.38
N VAL A 133 -13.14 8.04 17.46
CA VAL A 133 -12.10 7.66 18.43
C VAL A 133 -12.34 6.25 19.00
N THR A 134 -13.60 5.89 19.24
CA THR A 134 -13.96 4.55 19.72
C THR A 134 -13.57 3.46 18.71
N ARG A 135 -13.79 3.72 17.42
CA ARG A 135 -13.47 2.78 16.33
C ARG A 135 -11.96 2.61 16.19
N ILE A 136 -11.23 3.72 16.12
CA ILE A 136 -9.76 3.74 16.04
C ILE A 136 -9.15 3.02 17.26
N ALA A 137 -9.67 3.26 18.47
CA ALA A 137 -9.21 2.59 19.68
C ALA A 137 -9.47 1.07 19.67
N ALA A 138 -10.60 0.63 19.11
CA ALA A 138 -10.93 -0.79 18.97
C ALA A 138 -9.98 -1.51 18.00
N VAL A 139 -9.72 -0.89 16.83
CA VAL A 139 -8.71 -1.40 15.88
C VAL A 139 -7.32 -1.44 16.53
N GLY A 140 -6.93 -0.38 17.23
CA GLY A 140 -5.66 -0.33 17.96
C GLY A 140 -5.52 -1.45 18.99
N ARG A 141 -6.60 -1.79 19.71
CA ARG A 141 -6.60 -2.93 20.64
C ARG A 141 -6.33 -4.26 19.92
N ARG A 142 -7.00 -4.51 18.79
CA ARG A 142 -6.81 -5.73 18.00
C ARG A 142 -5.40 -5.84 17.44
N VAL A 143 -4.81 -4.74 16.98
CA VAL A 143 -3.41 -4.71 16.51
C VAL A 143 -2.44 -5.04 17.64
N ILE A 144 -2.66 -4.53 18.85
CA ILE A 144 -1.86 -4.86 20.04
C ILE A 144 -2.00 -6.35 20.40
N ASP A 145 -3.23 -6.86 20.41
CA ASP A 145 -3.50 -8.26 20.75
C ASP A 145 -2.86 -9.22 19.73
N ALA A 146 -2.83 -8.83 18.45
CA ALA A 146 -2.12 -9.54 17.38
C ALA A 146 -0.60 -9.33 17.41
N ARG A 147 -0.07 -8.51 18.33
CA ARG A 147 1.35 -8.12 18.40
C ARG A 147 1.90 -7.57 17.08
N GLY A 148 1.06 -6.84 16.35
CA GLY A 148 1.41 -6.32 15.03
C GLY A 148 1.59 -7.38 13.94
N ALA A 149 1.10 -8.61 14.15
CA ALA A 149 1.08 -9.61 13.09
C ALA A 149 0.19 -9.13 11.94
N PHE A 150 0.80 -9.02 10.76
CA PHE A 150 0.10 -8.69 9.52
C PHE A 150 -0.31 -9.98 8.81
N THR A 151 -1.61 -10.23 8.71
CA THR A 151 -2.18 -11.47 8.16
C THR A 151 -2.87 -11.24 6.82
N ALA A 152 -2.34 -10.35 5.98
CA ALA A 152 -2.83 -10.25 4.61
C ALA A 152 -2.59 -11.56 3.86
N VAL A 153 -3.69 -12.20 3.47
CA VAL A 153 -3.70 -13.36 2.60
C VAL A 153 -3.33 -12.92 1.20
N LEU A 154 -2.28 -13.54 0.65
CA LEU A 154 -2.02 -13.50 -0.79
C LEU A 154 -2.70 -14.70 -1.41
N ASP A 155 -3.31 -14.54 -2.58
CA ASP A 155 -3.89 -15.68 -3.30
C ASP A 155 -2.82 -16.53 -3.99
N ASP A 156 -1.60 -15.99 -4.12
CA ASP A 156 -0.48 -16.65 -4.77
C ASP A 156 0.25 -17.59 -3.77
N GLU A 157 0.20 -18.89 -4.04
CA GLU A 157 0.83 -19.93 -3.22
C GLU A 157 2.36 -19.78 -3.18
N ILE A 158 3.00 -19.44 -4.31
CA ILE A 158 4.45 -19.25 -4.40
C ILE A 158 4.85 -18.04 -3.54
N ALA A 159 4.09 -16.95 -3.59
CA ALA A 159 4.33 -15.78 -2.78
C ALA A 159 4.19 -16.08 -1.28
N ASN A 160 3.19 -16.87 -0.86
CA ASN A 160 3.04 -17.28 0.54
C ASN A 160 4.19 -18.18 1.01
N MET A 161 4.58 -19.18 0.21
CA MET A 161 5.74 -20.02 0.55
C MET A 161 7.03 -19.21 0.65
N THR A 162 7.21 -18.27 -0.28
CA THR A 162 8.34 -17.33 -0.29
C THR A 162 8.35 -16.47 0.96
N ARG A 163 7.19 -15.96 1.37
CA ARG A 163 7.02 -15.17 2.60
C ARG A 163 7.52 -15.95 3.81
N ASP A 164 7.06 -17.18 3.98
CA ASP A 164 7.41 -18.00 5.14
C ASP A 164 8.91 -18.33 5.17
N HIS A 165 9.48 -18.69 4.02
CA HIS A 165 10.92 -18.94 3.92
C HIS A 165 11.76 -17.70 4.21
N ALA A 166 11.41 -16.54 3.64
CA ALA A 166 12.15 -15.29 3.85
C ALA A 166 12.03 -14.80 5.29
N ARG A 167 10.85 -14.93 5.89
CA ARG A 167 10.60 -14.61 7.30
C ARG A 167 11.45 -15.46 8.22
N GLU A 168 11.51 -16.77 7.97
CA GLU A 168 12.32 -17.68 8.78
C GLU A 168 13.81 -17.37 8.64
N PHE A 169 14.29 -17.13 7.42
CA PHE A 169 15.67 -16.70 7.18
C PHE A 169 15.99 -15.38 7.90
N ALA A 170 15.12 -14.36 7.77
CA ALA A 170 15.31 -13.07 8.42
C ALA A 170 15.39 -13.22 9.95
N ARG A 171 14.55 -14.07 10.55
CA ARG A 171 14.53 -14.30 12.00
C ARG A 171 15.70 -15.14 12.50
N SER A 172 16.06 -16.19 11.78
CA SER A 172 17.09 -17.15 12.22
C SER A 172 18.50 -16.68 11.94
N GLU A 173 18.73 -16.00 10.82
CA GLU A 173 20.06 -15.67 10.33
C GLU A 173 20.39 -14.17 10.43
N VAL A 174 19.42 -13.29 10.14
CA VAL A 174 19.66 -11.83 10.11
C VAL A 174 19.44 -11.19 11.49
N ALA A 175 18.35 -11.55 12.19
CA ALA A 175 17.96 -10.91 13.45
C ALA A 175 19.02 -11.02 14.56
N PRO A 176 19.73 -12.16 14.74
CA PRO A 176 20.73 -12.29 15.81
C PRO A 176 21.90 -11.30 15.69
N ILE A 177 22.21 -10.84 14.47
CA ILE A 177 23.38 -9.99 14.21
C ILE A 177 23.00 -8.53 13.92
N ALA A 178 21.75 -8.24 13.55
CA ALA A 178 21.33 -6.95 13.02
C ALA A 178 21.61 -5.78 13.98
N GLN A 179 21.30 -5.96 15.27
CA GLN A 179 21.52 -4.91 16.28
C GLN A 179 23.01 -4.61 16.46
N GLU A 180 23.85 -5.64 16.56
CA GLU A 180 25.29 -5.44 16.76
C GLU A 180 25.93 -4.80 15.52
N MET A 181 25.56 -5.29 14.33
CA MET A 181 26.01 -4.72 13.06
C MET A 181 25.74 -3.21 13.00
N HIS A 182 24.53 -2.78 13.37
CA HIS A 182 24.19 -1.35 13.41
C HIS A 182 25.01 -0.60 14.47
N ARG A 183 25.11 -1.14 15.69
CA ARG A 183 25.77 -0.43 16.80
C ARG A 183 27.27 -0.25 16.58
N GLN A 184 27.91 -1.16 15.86
CA GLN A 184 29.36 -1.14 15.61
C GLN A 184 29.74 -0.62 14.23
N ASP A 185 28.78 -0.12 13.43
CA ASP A 185 29.02 0.33 12.05
C ASP A 185 29.71 -0.75 11.18
N HIS A 186 29.27 -2.02 11.35
CA HIS A 186 29.80 -3.12 10.55
C HIS A 186 29.06 -3.25 9.22
N LEU A 187 29.79 -3.70 8.20
CA LEU A 187 29.19 -4.13 6.94
C LEU A 187 28.35 -5.40 7.13
N PHE A 188 27.43 -5.63 6.19
CA PHE A 188 26.67 -6.86 6.13
C PHE A 188 27.61 -8.05 5.89
N PRO A 189 27.60 -9.11 6.72
CA PRO A 189 28.61 -10.15 6.64
C PRO A 189 28.62 -10.90 5.31
N GLU A 190 29.81 -11.08 4.72
CA GLU A 190 30.00 -11.82 3.45
C GLU A 190 29.46 -13.25 3.53
N ASP A 191 29.64 -13.94 4.66
CA ASP A 191 29.10 -15.28 4.87
C ASP A 191 27.56 -15.31 4.77
N LEU A 192 26.90 -14.25 5.22
CA LEU A 192 25.44 -14.14 5.14
C LEU A 192 24.99 -13.80 3.71
N ILE A 193 25.75 -12.96 2.99
CA ILE A 193 25.54 -12.74 1.55
C ILE A 193 25.67 -14.07 0.79
N ALA A 194 26.68 -14.88 1.10
CA ALA A 194 26.85 -16.20 0.50
C ALA A 194 25.68 -17.14 0.81
N LYS A 195 25.15 -17.13 2.04
CA LYS A 195 23.92 -17.88 2.39
C LYS A 195 22.72 -17.40 1.59
N MET A 196 22.51 -16.08 1.48
CA MET A 196 21.43 -15.49 0.67
C MET A 196 21.53 -15.91 -0.80
N ALA A 197 22.75 -15.97 -1.36
CA ALA A 197 23.00 -16.43 -2.71
C ALA A 197 22.72 -17.93 -2.87
N ALA A 198 23.14 -18.75 -1.92
CA ALA A 198 22.96 -20.20 -1.95
C ALA A 198 21.48 -20.62 -1.96
N ILE A 199 20.60 -19.83 -1.33
CA ILE A 199 19.15 -20.06 -1.34
C ILE A 199 18.42 -19.32 -2.48
N GLY A 200 19.16 -18.69 -3.40
CA GLY A 200 18.63 -18.11 -4.64
C GLY A 200 18.01 -16.71 -4.52
N LEU A 201 18.19 -15.98 -3.41
CA LEU A 201 17.52 -14.68 -3.23
C LEU A 201 17.91 -13.63 -4.29
N PHE A 202 19.15 -13.66 -4.78
CA PHE A 202 19.62 -12.71 -5.80
C PHE A 202 19.17 -13.05 -7.22
N GLY A 203 18.75 -14.30 -7.46
CA GLY A 203 18.32 -14.81 -8.76
C GLY A 203 16.82 -14.69 -9.02
N SER A 204 16.05 -14.26 -8.02
CA SER A 204 14.57 -14.24 -8.06
C SER A 204 14.00 -13.43 -9.22
N SER A 205 14.69 -12.38 -9.64
CA SER A 205 14.28 -11.48 -10.73
C SER A 205 15.11 -11.66 -12.01
N ILE A 206 16.01 -12.64 -12.04
CA ILE A 206 16.86 -12.94 -13.20
C ILE A 206 16.13 -13.99 -14.07
N PRO A 207 16.07 -13.81 -15.40
CA PRO A 207 15.50 -14.82 -16.28
C PRO A 207 16.21 -16.16 -16.17
N GLU A 208 15.46 -17.26 -16.32
CA GLU A 208 16.02 -18.61 -16.25
C GLU A 208 17.16 -18.85 -17.25
N SER A 209 17.11 -18.22 -18.43
CA SER A 209 18.14 -18.28 -19.47
C SER A 209 19.51 -17.75 -19.02
N TYR A 210 19.54 -16.95 -17.94
CA TYR A 210 20.75 -16.42 -17.32
C TYR A 210 21.05 -17.06 -15.95
N GLY A 211 20.38 -18.17 -15.61
CA GLY A 211 20.59 -18.92 -14.36
C GLY A 211 19.80 -18.38 -13.16
N GLY A 212 18.80 -17.54 -13.39
CA GLY A 212 17.86 -17.10 -12.36
C GLY A 212 16.62 -17.99 -12.22
N THR A 213 15.64 -17.51 -11.48
CA THR A 213 14.37 -18.24 -11.22
C THR A 213 13.11 -17.49 -11.66
N GLU A 214 13.25 -16.23 -12.11
CA GLU A 214 12.16 -15.39 -12.64
C GLU A 214 10.81 -15.53 -11.91
N MET A 215 10.82 -15.47 -10.58
CA MET A 215 9.66 -15.79 -9.73
C MET A 215 8.59 -14.69 -9.70
N GLY A 216 8.73 -13.66 -10.53
CA GLY A 216 7.78 -12.55 -10.66
C GLY A 216 7.92 -11.45 -9.61
N LEU A 217 7.25 -10.33 -9.89
CA LEU A 217 7.30 -9.10 -9.10
C LEU A 217 6.73 -9.26 -7.68
N LEU A 218 5.62 -10.00 -7.53
CA LEU A 218 4.99 -10.20 -6.23
C LEU A 218 5.93 -10.92 -5.25
N THR A 219 6.60 -11.98 -5.73
CA THR A 219 7.63 -12.70 -4.96
C THR A 219 8.74 -11.76 -4.53
N MET A 220 9.20 -10.87 -5.41
CA MET A 220 10.26 -9.91 -5.10
C MET A 220 9.84 -8.88 -4.05
N VAL A 221 8.59 -8.40 -4.10
CA VAL A 221 8.01 -7.52 -3.06
C VAL A 221 7.99 -8.25 -1.72
N VAL A 222 7.45 -9.47 -1.68
CA VAL A 222 7.37 -10.27 -0.45
C VAL A 222 8.74 -10.56 0.15
N LEU A 223 9.73 -10.97 -0.67
CA LEU A 223 11.11 -11.16 -0.22
C LEU A 223 11.67 -9.89 0.41
N THR A 224 11.47 -8.75 -0.26
CA THR A 224 11.99 -7.46 0.19
C THR A 224 11.35 -7.05 1.52
N GLU A 225 10.03 -7.19 1.67
CA GLU A 225 9.30 -6.87 2.90
C GLU A 225 9.75 -7.72 4.09
N GLU A 226 9.81 -9.04 3.93
CA GLU A 226 10.16 -9.96 5.03
C GLU A 226 11.61 -9.78 5.50
N LEU A 227 12.56 -9.56 4.58
CA LEU A 227 13.94 -9.26 4.93
C LEU A 227 14.08 -7.88 5.59
N SER A 228 13.39 -6.87 5.04
CA SER A 228 13.45 -5.49 5.54
C SER A 228 12.81 -5.31 6.90
N THR A 229 11.91 -6.21 7.29
CA THR A 229 11.31 -6.24 8.65
C THR A 229 12.38 -6.33 9.74
N ILE A 230 13.49 -7.02 9.46
CA ILE A 230 14.60 -7.19 10.40
C ILE A 230 15.78 -6.28 10.05
N SER A 231 16.12 -6.15 8.77
CA SER A 231 17.25 -5.33 8.31
C SER A 231 16.99 -4.77 6.91
N LEU A 232 16.89 -3.45 6.81
CA LEU A 232 16.78 -2.75 5.53
C LEU A 232 17.96 -3.09 4.60
N VAL A 233 19.15 -3.36 5.15
CA VAL A 233 20.32 -3.74 4.36
C VAL A 233 20.10 -5.09 3.67
N ALA A 234 19.55 -6.08 4.38
CA ALA A 234 19.26 -7.40 3.83
C ALA A 234 18.25 -7.32 2.67
N GLY A 235 17.15 -6.59 2.84
CA GLY A 235 16.18 -6.37 1.76
C GLY A 235 16.78 -5.59 0.59
N SER A 236 17.56 -4.55 0.86
CA SER A 236 18.18 -3.71 -0.17
C SER A 236 19.21 -4.46 -1.02
N LEU A 237 19.89 -5.47 -0.48
CA LEU A 237 20.86 -6.28 -1.23
C LEU A 237 20.21 -7.00 -2.41
N ILE A 238 19.05 -7.60 -2.21
CA ILE A 238 18.35 -8.35 -3.28
C ILE A 238 17.76 -7.41 -4.33
N THR A 239 17.26 -6.23 -3.93
CA THR A 239 16.72 -5.22 -4.84
C THR A 239 17.78 -4.66 -5.79
N ARG A 240 19.05 -4.60 -5.37
CA ARG A 240 20.14 -4.17 -6.26
C ARG A 240 20.31 -5.10 -7.45
N SER A 241 20.24 -6.42 -7.22
CA SER A 241 20.29 -7.42 -8.28
C SER A 241 19.14 -7.21 -9.26
N GLU A 242 17.91 -7.06 -8.76
CA GLU A 242 16.73 -6.81 -9.58
C GLU A 242 16.89 -5.57 -10.47
N ILE A 243 17.27 -4.42 -9.89
CA ILE A 243 17.38 -3.17 -10.64
C ILE A 243 18.43 -3.29 -11.74
N LEU A 244 19.60 -3.86 -11.42
CA LEU A 244 20.67 -4.06 -12.40
C LEU A 244 20.22 -4.99 -13.53
N THR A 245 19.56 -6.10 -13.20
CA THR A 245 19.03 -7.04 -14.20
C THR A 245 18.03 -6.35 -15.11
N ARG A 246 17.07 -5.59 -14.58
CA ARG A 246 16.10 -4.84 -15.40
C ARG A 246 16.79 -3.84 -16.32
N ALA A 247 17.80 -3.12 -15.81
CA ALA A 247 18.56 -2.17 -16.60
C ALA A 247 19.32 -2.86 -17.75
N LEU A 248 19.95 -4.00 -17.50
CA LEU A 248 20.65 -4.78 -18.53
C LEU A 248 19.69 -5.36 -19.58
N LEU A 249 18.55 -5.91 -19.16
CA LEU A 249 17.55 -6.44 -20.08
C LEU A 249 16.94 -5.35 -20.97
N ALA A 250 16.78 -4.14 -20.46
CA ALA A 250 16.27 -3.01 -21.23
C ALA A 250 17.34 -2.32 -22.11
N GLY A 251 18.60 -2.28 -21.64
CA GLY A 251 19.67 -1.47 -22.21
C GLY A 251 20.72 -2.22 -23.04
N GLY A 252 20.87 -3.53 -22.85
CA GLY A 252 21.97 -4.33 -23.42
C GLY A 252 23.23 -4.34 -22.58
#